data_AF-A0A2G2VWU0-F1
#
_entry.id   AF-A0A2G2VWU0-F1
#
_cell.length_a   1.000
_cell.length_b   1.000
_cell.length_c   1.000
_cell.angle_alpha   90.00
_cell.angle_beta   90.00
_cell.angle_gamma   90.00
#
_symmetry.space_group_name_H-M   'P 1'
#
loop_
_entity.id
_entity.type
_entity.pdbx_description
1 polymer ?
#
loop_
_entity_poly.entity_id
_entity_poly.type
_entity_poly.pdbx_seq_one_letter_code
_entity_poly.pdbx_strand_id
1 'polypeptide(L)'
;MAEEHSLCAKNFNFSPPLSSPEIVVAPPHTAEKVVVEGNRCLVCRKKVGLMGFKCRCGPTFCGTHRYPELHACTFDFKPMGRETIAKANPLIKAMKLEKI
;
A
#
# COMPACT_ATOMS: atom_id res chain seq x y z
N MET A 1 14.69 -45.04 11.53
CA MET A 1 14.23 -44.18 10.42
C MET A 1 13.35 -43.10 11.05
N ALA A 2 13.95 -41.91 11.29
CA ALA A 2 13.38 -40.64 11.82
C ALA A 2 12.79 -40.71 13.25
N GLU A 3 13.42 -40.29 14.36
CA GLU A 3 14.23 -39.09 14.69
C GLU A 3 13.50 -37.74 14.51
N GLU A 4 12.74 -37.43 15.56
CA GLU A 4 12.54 -36.15 16.25
C GLU A 4 12.88 -34.86 15.48
N HIS A 5 11.87 -34.22 14.90
CA HIS A 5 11.91 -32.79 14.62
C HIS A 5 11.35 -32.01 15.82
N SER A 6 12.17 -32.01 16.86
CA SER A 6 12.09 -31.16 18.03
C SER A 6 12.47 -29.72 17.65
N LEU A 7 11.65 -28.77 18.12
CA LEU A 7 11.96 -27.34 18.31
C LEU A 7 12.05 -26.45 17.07
N CYS A 8 10.97 -25.71 16.78
CA CYS A 8 10.97 -24.24 16.82
C CYS A 8 9.55 -23.69 16.63
N ALA A 9 8.61 -24.06 17.50
CA ALA A 9 7.40 -23.27 17.71
C ALA A 9 7.78 -21.99 18.49
N LYS A 10 8.51 -21.08 17.84
CA LYS A 10 8.72 -19.73 18.36
C LYS A 10 7.52 -18.89 17.93
N ASN A 11 6.50 -18.97 18.78
CA ASN A 11 5.48 -17.96 18.97
C ASN A 11 6.10 -16.57 18.88
N PHE A 12 5.97 -15.91 17.73
CA PHE A 12 6.13 -14.46 17.65
C PHE A 12 4.86 -13.85 18.21
N ASN A 13 4.86 -13.73 19.53
CA ASN A 13 3.90 -12.94 20.29
C ASN A 13 4.13 -11.46 19.96
N PHE A 14 3.60 -10.99 18.83
CA PHE A 14 3.47 -9.57 18.54
C PHE A 14 2.12 -9.11 19.10
N SER A 15 2.13 -8.76 20.39
CA SER A 15 1.05 -7.99 20.99
C SER A 15 1.10 -6.58 20.41
N PRO A 16 0.06 -6.09 19.70
CA PRO A 16 -0.01 -4.69 19.34
C PRO A 16 -0.30 -3.87 20.62
N PRO A 17 0.41 -2.75 20.88
CA PRO A 17 0.03 -1.89 21.98
C PRO A 17 -1.31 -1.21 21.65
N LEU A 18 -2.36 -1.61 22.36
CA LEU A 18 -3.56 -0.80 22.50
C LEU A 18 -3.15 0.51 23.17
N SER A 19 -3.07 1.57 22.38
CA SER A 19 -3.09 2.94 22.88
C SER A 19 -4.39 3.56 22.41
N SER A 20 -5.40 3.48 23.27
CA SER A 20 -6.61 4.29 23.17
C SER A 20 -6.24 5.73 23.49
N PRO A 21 -6.69 6.72 22.69
CA PRO A 21 -7.04 8.01 23.21
C PRO A 21 -8.56 8.20 23.15
N GLU A 22 -9.09 8.42 24.36
CA GLU A 22 -10.38 8.98 24.77
C GLU A 22 -11.41 9.38 23.70
N ILE A 23 -12.59 8.78 23.85
CA ILE A 23 -13.83 9.20 23.19
C ILE A 23 -14.33 10.48 23.88
N VAL A 24 -14.26 11.61 23.17
CA VAL A 24 -14.93 12.85 23.60
C VAL A 24 -16.23 13.00 22.81
N VAL A 25 -17.35 13.08 23.54
CA VAL A 25 -18.72 13.14 23.02
C VAL A 25 -19.08 14.59 22.60
N ALA A 26 -19.81 14.67 21.47
CA ALA A 26 -20.44 15.76 20.67
C ALA A 26 -21.10 16.97 21.42
N PRO A 27 -21.79 17.99 20.78
CA PRO A 27 -22.26 18.22 19.38
C PRO A 27 -22.13 19.71 18.88
N PRO A 28 -22.78 20.25 17.81
CA PRO A 28 -23.61 19.67 16.75
C PRO A 28 -23.18 19.97 15.29
N HIS A 29 -23.48 19.01 14.41
CA HIS A 29 -24.00 19.14 13.03
C HIS A 29 -23.87 20.49 12.30
N THR A 30 -22.77 20.69 11.58
CA THR A 30 -22.82 21.35 10.27
C THR A 30 -22.90 20.26 9.20
N ALA A 31 -24.05 20.15 8.56
CA ALA A 31 -24.29 19.29 7.42
C ALA A 31 -23.54 19.86 6.19
N GLU A 32 -22.22 19.76 6.20
CA GLU A 32 -21.44 19.91 4.99
C GLU A 32 -21.63 18.62 4.21
N LYS A 33 -22.34 18.70 3.09
CA LYS A 33 -22.56 17.57 2.19
C LYS A 33 -21.18 17.09 1.77
N VAL A 34 -20.65 16.05 2.43
CA VAL A 34 -19.54 15.27 1.89
C VAL A 34 -20.07 14.71 0.60
N VAL A 35 -19.74 15.37 -0.51
CA VAL A 35 -19.97 14.85 -1.85
C VAL A 35 -19.17 13.57 -1.87
N VAL A 36 -19.83 12.44 -1.64
CA VAL A 36 -19.27 11.13 -1.91
C VAL A 36 -19.16 11.08 -3.42
N GLU A 37 -18.08 11.66 -3.93
CA GLU A 37 -17.73 11.60 -5.34
C GLU A 37 -17.84 10.14 -5.74
N GLY A 38 -18.77 9.87 -6.65
CA GLY A 38 -19.21 8.52 -6.91
C GLY A 38 -18.02 7.68 -7.33
N ASN A 39 -17.62 6.74 -6.47
CA ASN A 39 -16.58 5.76 -6.75
C ASN A 39 -17.06 4.87 -7.90
N ARG A 40 -16.80 5.30 -9.13
CA ARG A 40 -17.07 4.58 -10.38
C ARG A 40 -15.76 4.40 -11.13
N CYS A 41 -15.63 3.28 -11.85
CA CYS A 41 -14.49 3.04 -12.70
C CYS A 41 -14.50 3.99 -13.90
N LEU A 42 -13.36 4.60 -14.24
CA LEU A 42 -13.28 5.49 -15.41
C LEU A 42 -13.53 4.74 -16.74
N VAL A 43 -13.06 3.49 -16.87
CA VAL A 43 -13.20 2.69 -18.11
C VAL A 43 -14.61 2.13 -18.28
N CYS A 44 -15.10 1.35 -17.31
CA CYS A 44 -16.36 0.63 -17.44
C CYS A 44 -17.54 1.27 -16.69
N ARG A 45 -17.33 2.39 -15.98
CA ARG A 45 -18.34 3.12 -15.20
C ARG A 45 -19.08 2.31 -14.13
N LYS A 46 -18.64 1.07 -13.87
CA LYS A 46 -19.12 0.22 -12.79
C LYS A 46 -18.87 0.92 -11.44
N LYS A 47 -19.83 0.86 -10.53
CA LYS A 47 -19.68 1.36 -9.16
C LYS A 47 -18.65 0.49 -8.43
N VAL A 48 -17.54 1.09 -7.99
CA VAL A 48 -16.43 0.40 -7.31
C VAL A 48 -16.50 0.50 -5.78
N GLY A 49 -17.42 1.31 -5.25
CA GLY A 49 -17.76 1.32 -3.82
C GLY A 49 -16.53 1.58 -2.93
N LEU A 50 -16.36 0.77 -1.88
CA LEU A 50 -15.19 0.83 -0.98
C LEU A 50 -13.93 0.19 -1.60
N MET A 51 -14.11 -0.75 -2.54
CA MET A 51 -13.02 -1.50 -3.20
C MET A 51 -12.54 -0.82 -4.49
N GLY A 52 -12.46 0.52 -4.49
CA GLY A 52 -11.94 1.30 -5.61
C GLY A 52 -10.40 1.34 -5.59
N PHE A 53 -9.77 1.00 -6.70
CA PHE A 53 -8.33 1.14 -6.85
C PHE A 53 -8.00 2.50 -7.46
N LYS A 54 -7.34 3.37 -6.71
CA LYS A 54 -6.82 4.63 -7.26
C LYS A 54 -5.53 4.35 -8.03
N CYS A 55 -5.50 4.69 -9.31
CA CYS A 55 -4.26 4.65 -10.09
C CYS A 55 -3.44 5.93 -9.84
N ARG A 56 -2.13 5.87 -10.10
CA ARG A 56 -1.24 7.03 -9.98
C ARG A 56 -1.55 8.14 -10.99
N CYS A 57 -2.24 7.83 -12.08
CA CYS A 57 -2.76 8.83 -13.00
C CYS A 57 -3.94 9.65 -12.43
N GLY A 58 -4.44 9.31 -11.23
CA GLY A 58 -5.55 10.02 -10.56
C GLY A 58 -6.87 9.24 -10.46
N PRO A 59 -7.44 8.70 -11.54
CA PRO A 59 -8.77 8.09 -11.51
C PRO A 59 -8.84 6.77 -10.74
N THR A 60 -10.06 6.43 -10.35
CA THR A 60 -10.40 5.18 -9.65
C THR A 60 -10.89 4.12 -10.64
N PHE A 61 -10.46 2.88 -10.45
CA PHE A 61 -10.79 1.73 -11.30
C PHE A 61 -11.34 0.55 -10.51
N CYS A 62 -12.02 -0.35 -11.21
CA CYS A 62 -12.47 -1.64 -10.65
C CYS A 62 -11.33 -2.66 -10.70
N GLY A 63 -11.50 -3.83 -10.05
CA GLY A 63 -10.48 -4.88 -9.99
C GLY A 63 -9.97 -5.34 -11.36
N THR A 64 -10.82 -5.31 -12.39
CA THR A 64 -10.41 -5.62 -13.77
C THR A 64 -9.54 -4.50 -14.36
N HIS A 65 -9.99 -3.25 -14.37
CA HIS A 65 -9.25 -2.13 -15.01
C HIS A 65 -8.14 -1.52 -14.14
N ARG A 66 -7.68 -2.23 -13.11
CA ARG A 66 -6.61 -1.77 -12.21
C ARG A 66 -5.26 -1.62 -12.92
N TYR A 67 -4.98 -2.50 -13.88
CA TYR A 67 -3.68 -2.55 -14.55
C TYR A 67 -3.53 -1.46 -15.62
N PRO A 68 -2.33 -0.85 -15.77
CA PRO A 68 -2.07 0.21 -16.74
C PRO A 68 -2.42 -0.14 -18.20
N GLU A 69 -2.25 -1.41 -18.59
CA GLU A 69 -2.63 -1.90 -19.92
C GLU A 69 -4.13 -1.78 -20.22
N LEU A 70 -4.97 -1.84 -19.18
CA LEU A 70 -6.43 -1.92 -19.33
C LEU A 70 -7.11 -0.54 -19.32
N HIS A 71 -6.40 0.50 -18.92
CA HIS A 71 -6.90 1.88 -18.95
C HIS A 71 -5.97 2.85 -19.68
N ALA A 72 -4.96 2.33 -20.40
CA ALA A 72 -3.95 3.10 -21.12
C ALA A 72 -3.37 4.24 -20.25
N CYS A 73 -2.76 3.85 -19.13
CA CYS A 73 -2.21 4.82 -18.18
C CYS A 73 -1.15 5.70 -18.86
N THR A 74 -1.33 7.02 -18.79
CA THR A 74 -0.39 8.02 -19.32
C THR A 74 0.72 8.38 -18.34
N PHE A 75 0.76 7.72 -17.17
CA PHE A 75 1.74 8.03 -16.13
C PHE A 75 3.06 7.28 -16.35
N ASP A 76 4.18 8.01 -16.32
CA ASP A 76 5.52 7.43 -16.50
C ASP A 76 6.04 6.76 -15.21
N PHE A 77 5.88 5.43 -15.12
CA PHE A 77 6.36 4.65 -13.97
C PHE A 77 7.89 4.46 -13.94
N LYS A 78 8.58 4.63 -15.07
CA LYS A 78 10.03 4.38 -15.21
C LYS A 78 10.89 5.31 -14.35
N PRO A 79 10.78 6.65 -14.46
CA PRO A 79 11.61 7.57 -13.67
C PRO A 79 11.31 7.45 -12.17
N MET A 80 10.01 7.42 -11.80
CA MET A 80 9.58 7.24 -10.41
C MET A 80 10.15 5.95 -9.80
N GLY A 81 10.10 4.83 -10.53
CA GLY A 81 10.66 3.56 -10.06
C GLY A 81 12.16 3.67 -9.78
N ARG A 82 12.92 4.28 -10.70
CA ARG A 82 14.36 4.49 -10.53
C ARG A 82 14.70 5.33 -9.31
N GLU A 83 13.99 6.43 -9.10
CA GLU A 83 14.19 7.30 -7.93
C GLU A 83 13.89 6.56 -6.61
N THR A 84 12.79 5.80 -6.56
CA THR A 84 12.45 5.01 -5.36
C THR A 84 13.48 3.93 -5.06
N ILE A 85 14.00 3.25 -6.07
CA ILE A 85 15.03 2.22 -5.91
C ILE A 85 16.36 2.85 -5.50
N ALA A 86 16.75 3.97 -6.14
CA ALA A 86 17.97 4.68 -5.79
C ALA A 86 17.97 5.18 -4.34
N LYS A 87 16.81 5.63 -3.84
CA LYS A 87 16.65 6.03 -2.44
C LYS A 87 16.67 4.84 -1.47
N ALA A 88 16.17 3.68 -1.89
CA ALA A 88 16.09 2.49 -1.04
C ALA A 88 17.42 1.71 -0.96
N ASN A 89 18.29 1.82 -1.98
CA ASN A 89 19.54 1.08 -2.02
C ASN A 89 20.59 1.70 -1.06
N PRO A 90 21.03 0.96 -0.02
CA PRO A 90 22.14 1.42 0.80
C PRO A 90 23.43 1.42 0.00
N LEU A 91 24.29 2.41 0.22
CA LEU A 91 25.60 2.50 -0.42
C LEU A 91 26.52 1.43 0.16
N ILE A 92 26.69 0.31 -0.52
CA ILE A 92 27.64 -0.74 -0.14
C ILE A 92 29.05 -0.25 -0.52
N LYS A 93 29.76 0.36 0.44
CA LYS A 93 31.19 0.65 0.32
C LYS A 93 31.95 -0.45 1.05
N ALA A 94 32.46 -1.43 0.30
CA ALA A 94 33.40 -2.39 0.85
C ALA A 94 34.76 -1.70 1.04
N MET A 95 35.33 -1.77 2.25
CA MET A 95 36.74 -1.40 2.45
C MET A 95 37.60 -2.41 1.68
N LYS A 96 38.56 -1.91 0.91
CA LYS A 96 39.51 -2.75 0.18
C LYS A 96 40.31 -3.55 1.21
N LEU A 97 40.02 -4.85 1.32
CA LEU A 97 40.75 -5.75 2.21
C LEU A 97 42.19 -5.88 1.69
N GLU A 98 43.15 -5.65 2.58
CA GLU A 98 44.56 -5.92 2.30
C GLU A 98 44.81 -7.43 2.37
N LYS A 99 45.57 -7.94 1.40
CA LYS A 99 45.92 -9.37 1.33
C LYS A 99 46.90 -9.70 2.46
N ILE A 100 46.58 -10.74 3.22
CA ILE A 100 47.49 -11.40 4.17
C ILE A 100 48.54 -12.19 3.38
#